data_AF-A0A1Q9C3B1-F1
#
_entry.id   AF-A0A1Q9C3B1-F1
#
_cell.length_a   1.000
_cell.length_b   1.000
_cell.length_c   1.000
_cell.angle_alpha   90.00
_cell.angle_beta   90.00
_cell.angle_gamma   90.00
#
_symmetry.space_group_name_H-M   'P 1'
#
loop_
_entity.id
_entity.type
_entity.pdbx_description
1 polymer ?
#
loop_
_entity_poly.entity_id
_entity_poly.type
_entity_poly.pdbx_seq_one_letter_code
_entity_poly.pdbx_strand_id
1 'polypeptide(L)'
;MPQFSWTEHLDWALHRDTNITPKELDPTLTWCLEHRHLFHPLTRFQDDVIAEIKDLVLDFEEHTMAWFHTLPPHVQRAYKHKDSVTQIPILIHLLRRLGYPQTEVLYRELSEGFPLMGKLTPGVNWHVRQDRKYLQPTPMDDFKQKNREYIRNKLEANRVDDHWKFMLDEIMAEVKLGRMNGPFKAPTWWPRPAVATTQPGTDVLLDLPHDDPFIAMAFSIEQTGSDGNTKIRRGEDWRRSGHNATCIMHDQPYHHTPDHFVSLGLAFLENNRSTPLRVWGHDHDGAYRQLPLHDPRQAYVLLLTPDGPTLWSHNVLLFGSAASVWSYNRFGDVLVACSRTLVLSPALHYVDDYGSMEDEVSAESSFRAFEDYNGCLQRSHIFRH
;
A
#
# COMPACT_ATOMS: atom_id res chain seq x y z
N MET A 1 9.31 -12.37 -26.95
CA MET A 1 10.16 -11.17 -27.17
C MET A 1 11.61 -11.64 -27.20
N PRO A 2 12.47 -11.11 -28.07
CA PRO A 2 13.89 -11.45 -27.99
C PRO A 2 14.42 -10.95 -26.65
N GLN A 3 15.00 -11.84 -25.86
CA GLN A 3 15.73 -11.47 -24.65
C GLN A 3 16.92 -10.63 -25.12
N PHE A 4 16.88 -9.32 -24.82
CA PHE A 4 18.05 -8.48 -25.03
C PHE A 4 19.21 -9.05 -24.23
N SER A 5 20.36 -9.23 -24.88
CA SER A 5 21.58 -9.63 -24.21
C SER A 5 21.96 -8.54 -23.20
N TRP A 6 22.07 -8.89 -21.92
CA TRP A 6 22.46 -7.93 -20.87
C TRP A 6 23.80 -7.26 -21.17
N THR A 7 24.72 -7.96 -21.84
CA THR A 7 25.99 -7.37 -22.26
C THR A 7 25.79 -6.34 -23.36
N GLU A 8 24.92 -6.57 -24.35
CA GLU A 8 24.61 -5.58 -25.39
C GLU A 8 23.88 -4.36 -24.82
N HIS A 9 23.02 -4.55 -23.82
CA HIS A 9 22.36 -3.44 -23.13
C HIS A 9 23.34 -2.61 -22.30
N LEU A 10 24.26 -3.27 -21.59
CA LEU A 10 25.32 -2.61 -20.84
C LEU A 10 26.27 -1.86 -21.77
N ASP A 11 26.66 -2.47 -22.89
CA ASP A 11 27.52 -1.85 -23.90
C ASP A 11 26.83 -0.63 -24.52
N TRP A 12 25.53 -0.74 -24.85
CA TRP A 12 24.71 0.37 -25.32
C TRP A 12 24.61 1.50 -24.29
N ALA A 13 24.45 1.18 -23.00
CA ALA A 13 24.37 2.17 -21.93
C ALA A 13 25.71 2.87 -21.68
N LEU A 14 26.84 2.14 -21.73
CA LEU A 14 28.19 2.67 -21.50
C LEU A 14 28.68 3.55 -22.65
N HIS A 15 28.27 3.28 -23.89
CA HIS A 15 28.68 4.03 -25.08
C HIS A 15 27.75 5.19 -25.44
N ARG A 16 26.70 5.41 -24.65
CA ARG A 16 25.84 6.58 -24.80
C ARG A 16 26.49 7.76 -24.08
N ASP A 17 26.59 8.90 -24.78
CA ASP A 17 26.93 10.18 -24.16
C ASP A 17 25.81 10.54 -23.17
N THR A 18 26.03 10.16 -21.91
CA THR A 18 25.11 10.36 -20.80
C THR A 18 25.52 11.63 -20.08
N ASN A 19 25.32 12.77 -20.75
CA ASN A 19 25.12 14.05 -20.05
C ASN A 19 23.80 13.99 -19.24
N ILE A 20 23.66 12.97 -18.38
CA ILE A 20 22.59 12.84 -17.42
C ILE A 20 22.95 13.83 -16.32
N THR A 21 22.27 14.97 -16.35
CA THR A 21 22.25 15.83 -15.17
C THR A 21 21.55 15.06 -14.07
N PRO A 22 22.21 14.79 -12.92
CA PRO A 22 21.56 14.10 -11.81
C PRO A 22 20.26 14.81 -11.43
N LYS A 23 19.26 14.04 -11.00
CA LYS A 23 18.06 14.64 -10.45
C LYS A 23 18.42 15.33 -9.15
N GLU A 24 17.84 16.50 -8.94
CA GLU A 24 17.97 17.18 -7.65
C GLU A 24 17.38 16.30 -6.55
N LEU A 25 18.13 16.15 -5.46
CA LEU A 25 17.63 15.44 -4.29
C LEU A 25 16.54 16.30 -3.63
N ASP A 26 15.47 15.66 -3.18
CA ASP A 26 14.42 16.40 -2.50
C ASP A 26 14.93 16.95 -1.15
N PRO A 27 14.31 18.03 -0.62
CA PRO A 27 14.81 18.71 0.57
C PRO A 27 14.99 17.82 1.80
N THR A 28 14.14 16.81 1.99
CA THR A 28 14.23 15.93 3.18
C THR A 28 15.38 14.94 3.06
N LEU A 29 15.72 14.53 1.84
CA LEU A 29 16.87 13.68 1.56
C LEU A 29 18.18 14.46 1.74
N THR A 30 18.26 15.69 1.21
CA THR A 30 19.39 16.59 1.44
C THR A 30 19.61 16.85 2.93
N TRP A 31 18.54 17.17 3.67
CA TRP A 31 18.60 17.36 5.12
C TRP A 31 19.16 16.12 5.83
N CYS A 32 18.69 14.93 5.48
CA CYS A 32 19.17 13.67 6.06
C CYS A 32 20.68 13.47 5.84
N LEU A 33 21.18 13.76 4.64
CA LEU A 33 22.60 13.66 4.31
C LEU A 33 23.45 14.67 5.09
N GLU A 34 22.98 15.91 5.22
CA GLU A 34 23.70 16.94 5.97
C GLU A 34 23.81 16.62 7.48
N HIS A 35 22.76 16.03 8.06
CA HIS A 35 22.68 15.84 9.51
C HIS A 35 23.27 14.52 9.98
N ARG A 36 23.27 13.46 9.16
CA ARG A 36 23.82 12.15 9.57
C ARG A 36 25.29 12.19 9.96
N HIS A 37 26.08 13.09 9.37
CA HIS A 37 27.49 13.28 9.71
C HIS A 37 27.72 13.86 11.11
N LEU A 38 26.67 14.38 11.76
CA LEU A 38 26.75 14.90 13.13
C LEU A 38 26.70 13.77 14.17
N PHE A 39 26.35 12.54 13.77
CA PHE A 39 26.12 11.41 14.67
C PHE A 39 27.06 10.25 14.34
N HIS A 40 28.10 10.07 15.16
CA HIS A 40 29.08 9.00 15.00
C HIS A 40 29.33 8.23 16.32
N PRO A 41 29.22 6.88 16.32
CA PRO A 41 28.78 6.02 15.22
C PRO A 41 27.27 6.16 14.97
N LEU A 42 26.87 6.30 13.70
CA LEU A 42 25.47 6.46 13.29
C LEU A 42 24.58 5.33 13.80
N THR A 43 25.08 4.09 13.78
CA THR A 43 24.36 2.91 14.28
C THR A 43 23.92 3.07 15.73
N ARG A 44 24.76 3.65 16.60
CA ARG A 44 24.38 3.85 18.00
C ARG A 44 23.24 4.85 18.14
N PHE A 45 23.30 5.96 17.40
CA PHE A 45 22.20 6.93 17.37
C PHE A 45 20.91 6.28 16.88
N GLN A 46 20.98 5.47 15.83
CA GLN A 46 19.82 4.72 15.30
C GLN A 46 19.25 3.78 16.35
N ASP A 47 20.09 2.98 17.01
CA ASP A 47 19.68 2.05 18.07
C ASP A 47 19.02 2.79 19.24
N ASP A 48 19.59 3.92 19.67
CA ASP A 48 19.06 4.75 20.75
C ASP A 48 17.66 5.31 20.37
N VAL A 49 17.49 5.85 19.14
CA VAL A 49 16.19 6.34 18.65
C VAL A 49 15.15 5.22 18.56
N ILE A 50 15.54 4.04 18.07
CA ILE A 50 14.62 2.89 17.97
C ILE A 50 14.20 2.41 19.36
N ALA A 51 15.11 2.42 20.34
CA ALA A 51 14.79 2.11 21.72
C ALA A 51 13.78 3.13 22.29
N GLU A 52 13.99 4.43 22.07
CA GLU A 52 13.05 5.47 22.48
C GLU A 52 11.66 5.32 21.83
N ILE A 53 11.59 4.93 20.55
CA ILE A 53 10.30 4.65 19.87
C ILE A 53 9.61 3.43 20.51
N LYS A 54 10.36 2.38 20.88
CA LYS A 54 9.82 1.19 21.56
C LYS A 54 9.30 1.54 22.94
N ASP A 55 10.02 2.35 23.71
CA ASP A 55 9.57 2.84 25.01
C ASP A 55 8.31 3.70 24.85
N LEU A 56 8.26 4.56 23.84
CA LEU A 56 7.08 5.36 23.52
C LEU A 56 5.85 4.50 23.19
N VAL A 57 6.03 3.38 22.46
CA VAL A 57 4.95 2.41 22.19
C VAL A 57 4.39 1.83 23.49
N LEU A 58 5.25 1.49 24.45
CA LEU A 58 4.83 0.98 25.76
C LEU A 58 4.09 2.06 26.56
N ASP A 59 4.62 3.28 26.60
CA ASP A 59 4.02 4.41 27.30
C ASP A 59 2.64 4.80 26.73
N PHE A 60 2.44 4.57 25.42
CA PHE A 60 1.19 4.89 24.73
C PHE A 60 0.20 3.73 24.70
N GLU A 61 0.47 2.57 25.32
CA GLU A 61 -0.38 1.38 25.22
C GLU A 61 -1.87 1.69 25.52
N GLU A 62 -2.14 2.33 26.67
CA GLU A 62 -3.50 2.73 27.05
C GLU A 62 -4.12 3.71 26.06
N HIS A 63 -3.34 4.68 25.58
CA HIS A 63 -3.81 5.68 24.62
C HIS A 63 -4.14 5.04 23.26
N THR A 64 -3.29 4.12 22.79
CA THR A 64 -3.49 3.37 21.55
C THR A 64 -4.72 2.48 21.63
N MET A 65 -4.90 1.77 22.74
CA MET A 65 -6.10 0.95 22.94
C MET A 65 -7.37 1.78 23.06
N ALA A 66 -7.32 2.91 23.78
CA ALA A 66 -8.45 3.84 23.85
C ALA A 66 -8.83 4.35 22.46
N TRP A 67 -7.87 4.81 21.66
CA TRP A 67 -8.08 5.19 20.27
C TRP A 67 -8.66 4.04 19.44
N PHE A 68 -8.08 2.85 19.51
CA PHE A 68 -8.52 1.67 18.76
C PHE A 68 -10.00 1.33 19.01
N HIS A 69 -10.46 1.43 20.26
CA HIS A 69 -11.86 1.18 20.61
C HIS A 69 -12.84 2.24 20.07
N THR A 70 -12.36 3.43 19.69
CA THR A 70 -13.20 4.44 19.02
C THR A 70 -13.40 4.18 17.53
N LEU A 71 -12.59 3.30 16.92
CA LEU A 71 -12.59 3.09 15.47
C LEU A 71 -13.85 2.37 14.98
N PRO A 72 -14.28 2.59 13.73
CA PRO A 72 -15.34 1.79 13.13
C PRO A 72 -14.98 0.29 13.12
N PRO A 73 -15.96 -0.63 13.26
CA PRO A 73 -15.68 -2.06 13.39
C PRO A 73 -14.84 -2.67 12.26
N HIS A 74 -15.00 -2.18 11.02
CA HIS A 74 -14.22 -2.67 9.88
C HIS A 74 -12.76 -2.20 9.94
N VAL A 75 -12.51 -0.98 10.44
CA VAL A 75 -11.16 -0.45 10.69
C VAL A 75 -10.48 -1.20 11.83
N GLN A 76 -11.21 -1.48 12.91
CA GLN A 76 -10.68 -2.30 14.02
C GLN A 76 -10.20 -3.67 13.52
N ARG A 77 -10.95 -4.32 12.62
CA ARG A 77 -10.53 -5.59 12.02
C ARG A 77 -9.26 -5.44 11.16
N ALA A 78 -9.14 -4.36 10.41
CA ALA A 78 -7.96 -4.11 9.57
C ALA A 78 -6.67 -3.93 10.39
N TYR A 79 -6.77 -3.37 11.60
CA TYR A 79 -5.61 -3.09 12.47
C TYR A 79 -5.39 -4.11 13.58
N LYS A 80 -6.29 -5.08 13.74
CA LYS A 80 -6.15 -6.11 14.75
C LYS A 80 -5.19 -7.20 14.25
N HIS A 81 -4.12 -7.39 15.00
CA HIS A 81 -3.23 -8.54 14.86
C HIS A 81 -3.55 -9.58 15.94
N LYS A 82 -2.81 -10.69 15.95
CA LYS A 82 -3.06 -11.81 16.87
C LYS A 82 -3.08 -11.36 18.34
N ASP A 83 -2.02 -10.67 18.77
CA ASP A 83 -1.88 -10.21 20.16
C ASP A 83 -1.49 -8.71 20.25
N SER A 84 -1.76 -7.95 19.18
CA SER A 84 -1.41 -6.52 19.07
C SER A 84 -2.33 -5.72 18.15
N VAL A 85 -2.17 -4.40 18.15
CA VAL A 85 -2.82 -3.49 17.18
C VAL A 85 -1.77 -2.62 16.49
N THR A 86 -2.09 -2.13 15.29
CA THR A 86 -1.24 -1.16 14.58
C THR A 86 -1.07 0.13 15.39
N GLN A 87 0.15 0.66 15.48
CA GLN A 87 0.52 1.78 16.36
C GLN A 87 0.33 3.14 15.67
N ILE A 88 -0.86 3.41 15.13
CA ILE A 88 -1.17 4.68 14.46
C ILE A 88 -0.98 5.90 15.36
N PRO A 89 -1.38 5.91 16.66
CA PRO A 89 -1.17 7.07 17.52
C PRO A 89 0.30 7.44 17.70
N ILE A 90 1.21 6.46 17.67
CA ILE A 90 2.66 6.70 17.68
C ILE A 90 3.10 7.42 16.42
N LEU A 91 2.71 6.90 15.24
CA LEU A 91 3.04 7.54 13.96
C LEU A 91 2.56 8.99 13.94
N ILE A 92 1.31 9.23 14.34
CA ILE A 92 0.73 10.58 14.37
C ILE A 92 1.41 11.47 15.40
N HIS A 93 1.81 10.94 16.57
CA HIS A 93 2.61 11.68 17.54
C HIS A 93 3.92 12.15 16.90
N LEU A 94 4.68 11.23 16.28
CA LEU A 94 5.94 11.53 15.62
C LEU A 94 5.77 12.58 14.51
N LEU A 95 4.75 12.43 13.66
CA LEU A 95 4.45 13.41 12.60
C LEU A 95 4.10 14.80 13.13
N ARG A 96 3.34 14.89 14.23
CA ARG A 96 3.06 16.16 14.91
C ARG A 96 4.34 16.81 15.43
N ARG A 97 5.26 16.02 16.00
CA ARG A 97 6.56 16.51 16.50
C ARG A 97 7.48 16.98 15.37
N LEU A 98 7.43 16.32 14.21
CA LEU A 98 8.15 16.72 13.00
C LEU A 98 7.48 17.90 12.27
N GLY A 99 6.26 18.28 12.65
CA GLY A 99 5.50 19.31 11.93
C GLY A 99 5.11 18.88 10.51
N TYR A 100 4.92 17.59 10.26
CA TYR A 100 4.63 17.08 8.91
C TYR A 100 3.29 17.64 8.39
N PRO A 101 3.24 18.18 7.15
CA PRO A 101 2.02 18.74 6.61
C PRO A 101 0.90 17.71 6.48
N GLN A 102 -0.35 18.14 6.63
CA GLN A 102 -1.54 17.27 6.54
C GLN A 102 -1.61 16.13 7.57
N THR A 103 -0.83 16.16 8.65
CA THR A 103 -0.85 15.12 9.70
C THR A 103 -2.26 14.81 10.21
N GLU A 104 -3.09 15.83 10.47
CA GLU A 104 -4.47 15.61 10.95
C GLU A 104 -5.40 15.02 9.88
N VAL A 105 -5.15 15.32 8.60
CA VAL A 105 -5.92 14.73 7.50
C VAL A 105 -5.61 13.24 7.40
N LEU A 106 -4.31 12.89 7.46
CA LEU A 106 -3.88 11.49 7.47
C LEU A 106 -4.36 10.76 8.72
N TYR A 107 -4.34 11.39 9.90
CA TYR A 107 -4.87 10.79 11.13
C TYR A 107 -6.35 10.42 10.99
N ARG A 108 -7.15 11.31 10.40
CA ARG A 108 -8.56 11.03 10.12
C ARG A 108 -8.72 9.85 9.17
N GLU A 109 -7.98 9.80 8.07
CA GLU A 109 -8.06 8.69 7.12
C GLU A 109 -7.55 7.35 7.69
N LEU A 110 -6.54 7.38 8.55
CA LEU A 110 -6.11 6.18 9.28
C LEU A 110 -7.16 5.74 10.31
N SER A 111 -7.95 6.66 10.87
CA SER A 111 -8.96 6.32 11.89
C SER A 111 -10.32 5.95 11.29
N GLU A 112 -10.71 6.58 10.18
CA GLU A 112 -12.01 6.43 9.54
C GLU A 112 -11.96 5.59 8.26
N GLY A 113 -10.76 5.28 7.76
CA GLY A 113 -10.52 4.62 6.49
C GLY A 113 -10.29 5.59 5.33
N PHE A 114 -9.60 5.10 4.30
CA PHE A 114 -9.27 5.86 3.10
C PHE A 114 -10.40 5.75 2.04
N PRO A 115 -10.74 6.87 1.36
CA PRO A 115 -11.78 6.85 0.35
C PRO A 115 -11.36 6.05 -0.90
N LEU A 116 -12.27 5.21 -1.43
CA LEU A 116 -12.06 4.49 -2.69
C LEU A 116 -12.61 5.22 -3.92
N MET A 117 -13.51 6.17 -3.69
CA MET A 117 -14.30 6.86 -4.72
C MET A 117 -14.41 8.35 -4.38
N GLY A 118 -14.80 9.17 -5.37
CA GLY A 118 -14.97 10.61 -5.17
C GLY A 118 -13.64 11.35 -5.05
N LYS A 119 -13.63 12.47 -4.32
CA LYS A 119 -12.44 13.31 -4.18
C LYS A 119 -11.43 12.67 -3.24
N LEU A 120 -10.23 12.41 -3.78
CA LEU A 120 -9.12 11.91 -2.99
C LEU A 120 -8.28 13.07 -2.44
N THR A 121 -7.70 12.82 -1.27
CA THR A 121 -6.80 13.77 -0.62
C THR A 121 -5.46 13.84 -1.37
N PRO A 122 -4.97 15.05 -1.70
CA PRO A 122 -3.71 15.21 -2.41
C PRO A 122 -2.49 14.91 -1.53
N GLY A 123 -1.41 14.48 -2.14
CA GLY A 123 -0.13 14.31 -1.47
C GLY A 123 0.59 15.64 -1.20
N VAL A 124 1.55 15.59 -0.28
CA VAL A 124 2.36 16.75 0.06
C VAL A 124 3.40 16.96 -1.03
N ASN A 125 3.43 18.15 -1.63
CA ASN A 125 4.35 18.53 -2.72
C ASN A 125 4.25 17.68 -4.00
N TRP A 126 3.16 16.93 -4.18
CA TRP A 126 2.93 16.20 -5.41
C TRP A 126 2.65 17.15 -6.58
N HIS A 127 3.11 16.76 -7.76
CA HIS A 127 2.87 17.57 -8.96
C HIS A 127 1.39 17.58 -9.32
N VAL A 128 0.90 18.78 -9.63
CA VAL A 128 -0.45 18.96 -10.18
C VAL A 128 -0.53 18.23 -11.53
N ARG A 129 -1.62 17.48 -11.74
CA ARG A 129 -1.84 16.80 -13.02
C ARG A 129 -2.02 17.81 -14.14
N GLN A 130 -1.43 17.51 -15.28
CA GLN A 130 -1.66 18.26 -16.52
C GLN A 130 -2.64 17.55 -17.47
N ASP A 131 -2.96 16.27 -17.20
CA ASP A 131 -3.95 15.53 -17.98
C ASP A 131 -5.39 15.78 -17.51
N ARG A 132 -6.34 15.35 -18.34
CA ARG A 132 -7.78 15.51 -18.08
C ARG A 132 -8.45 14.26 -17.50
N LYS A 133 -7.68 13.22 -17.14
CA LYS A 133 -8.20 11.87 -16.86
C LYS A 133 -9.22 11.83 -15.71
N TYR A 134 -9.00 12.65 -14.68
CA TYR A 134 -9.83 12.68 -13.46
C TYR A 134 -10.59 14.00 -13.27
N LEU A 135 -10.69 14.83 -14.34
CA LEU A 135 -11.41 16.11 -14.28
C LEU A 135 -12.92 15.96 -14.43
N GLN A 136 -13.39 14.86 -15.02
CA GLN A 136 -14.80 14.59 -15.27
C GLN A 136 -15.18 13.24 -14.67
N PRO A 137 -15.33 13.16 -13.33
CA PRO A 137 -15.74 11.92 -12.68
C PRO A 137 -17.12 11.49 -13.15
N THR A 138 -17.34 10.18 -13.26
CA THR A 138 -18.67 9.62 -13.50
C THR A 138 -19.56 9.94 -12.31
N PRO A 139 -20.74 10.56 -12.51
CA PRO A 139 -21.72 10.80 -11.45
C PRO A 139 -22.11 9.49 -10.74
N MET A 140 -22.41 9.58 -9.44
CA MET A 140 -22.69 8.39 -8.61
C MET A 140 -23.90 7.59 -9.12
N ASP A 141 -24.95 8.27 -9.58
CA ASP A 141 -26.15 7.61 -10.12
C ASP A 141 -25.86 6.83 -11.41
N ASP A 142 -25.09 7.44 -12.33
CA ASP A 142 -24.63 6.78 -13.56
C ASP A 142 -23.74 5.59 -13.25
N PHE A 143 -22.82 5.74 -12.29
CA PHE A 143 -21.93 4.68 -11.84
C PHE A 143 -22.73 3.50 -11.28
N LYS A 144 -23.68 3.76 -10.39
CA LYS A 144 -24.54 2.74 -9.78
C LYS A 144 -25.29 1.93 -10.84
N GLN A 145 -25.86 2.59 -11.85
CA GLN A 145 -26.53 1.91 -12.95
C GLN A 145 -25.57 1.03 -13.76
N LYS A 146 -24.42 1.59 -14.16
CA LYS A 146 -23.39 0.88 -14.94
C LYS A 146 -22.80 -0.30 -14.17
N ASN A 147 -22.56 -0.16 -12.87
CA ASN A 147 -22.03 -1.21 -12.03
C ASN A 147 -23.01 -2.40 -11.96
N ARG A 148 -24.29 -2.12 -11.66
CA ARG A 148 -25.33 -3.17 -11.62
C ARG A 148 -25.49 -3.89 -12.95
N GLU A 149 -25.50 -3.14 -14.05
CA GLU A 149 -25.58 -3.72 -15.40
C GLU A 149 -24.35 -4.59 -15.71
N TYR A 150 -23.14 -4.09 -15.42
CA TYR A 150 -21.89 -4.85 -15.59
C TYR A 150 -21.93 -6.17 -14.82
N ILE A 151 -22.34 -6.15 -13.56
CA ILE A 151 -22.39 -7.33 -12.70
C ILE A 151 -23.49 -8.30 -13.12
N ARG A 152 -24.66 -7.80 -13.51
CA ARG A 152 -25.73 -8.64 -14.07
C ARG A 152 -25.23 -9.39 -15.31
N ASN A 153 -24.57 -8.70 -16.23
CA ASN A 153 -24.02 -9.31 -17.45
C ASN A 153 -22.98 -10.39 -17.11
N LYS A 154 -22.17 -10.21 -16.07
CA LYS A 154 -21.22 -11.23 -15.59
C LYS A 154 -21.91 -12.45 -15.00
N LEU A 155 -22.93 -12.24 -14.17
CA LEU A 155 -23.72 -13.30 -13.55
C LEU A 155 -24.49 -14.13 -14.60
N GLU A 156 -25.05 -13.49 -15.62
CA GLU A 156 -25.75 -14.14 -16.73
C GLU A 156 -24.79 -14.96 -17.59
N ALA A 157 -23.62 -14.40 -17.94
CA ALA A 157 -22.60 -15.11 -18.69
C ALA A 157 -22.01 -16.31 -17.93
N ASN A 158 -22.00 -16.26 -16.60
CA ASN A 158 -21.55 -17.32 -15.69
C ASN A 158 -20.21 -17.97 -16.09
N ARG A 159 -19.26 -17.14 -16.54
CA ARG A 159 -17.93 -17.62 -16.94
C ARG A 159 -17.07 -17.75 -15.69
N VAL A 160 -16.85 -18.99 -15.27
CA VAL A 160 -15.91 -19.33 -14.20
C VAL A 160 -14.50 -19.22 -14.75
N ASP A 161 -13.64 -18.54 -14.00
CA ASP A 161 -12.22 -18.38 -14.32
C ASP A 161 -11.46 -19.68 -14.06
N ASP A 162 -10.49 -20.05 -14.90
CA ASP A 162 -9.74 -21.31 -14.76
C ASP A 162 -9.01 -21.41 -13.40
N HIS A 163 -8.63 -20.26 -12.83
CA HIS A 163 -7.96 -20.17 -11.53
C HIS A 163 -8.90 -19.76 -10.38
N TRP A 164 -10.21 -20.00 -10.51
CA TRP A 164 -11.20 -19.65 -9.49
C TRP A 164 -10.84 -20.18 -8.10
N LYS A 165 -10.27 -21.39 -8.02
CA LYS A 165 -9.93 -22.04 -6.75
C LYS A 165 -8.82 -21.29 -6.02
N PHE A 166 -7.77 -20.90 -6.76
CA PHE A 166 -6.68 -20.07 -6.22
C PHE A 166 -7.21 -18.75 -5.69
N MET A 167 -8.08 -18.07 -6.45
CA MET A 167 -8.68 -16.81 -6.02
C MET A 167 -9.57 -16.97 -4.77
N LEU A 168 -10.32 -18.06 -4.69
CA LEU A 168 -11.13 -18.37 -3.51
C LEU A 168 -10.25 -18.61 -2.28
N ASP A 169 -9.16 -19.39 -2.43
CA ASP A 169 -8.19 -19.67 -1.37
C ASP A 169 -7.54 -18.38 -0.84
N GLU A 170 -7.18 -17.44 -1.72
CA GLU A 170 -6.70 -16.12 -1.30
C GLU A 170 -7.76 -15.32 -0.54
N ILE A 171 -9.01 -15.28 -1.02
CA ILE A 171 -10.10 -14.58 -0.32
C ILE A 171 -10.31 -15.17 1.07
N MET A 172 -10.31 -16.49 1.21
CA MET A 172 -10.48 -17.16 2.50
C MET A 172 -9.31 -16.88 3.46
N ALA A 173 -8.08 -16.77 2.95
CA ALA A 173 -6.93 -16.34 3.75
C ALA A 173 -7.13 -14.90 4.24
N GLU A 174 -7.59 -13.99 3.38
CA GLU A 174 -7.86 -12.59 3.72
C GLU A 174 -9.02 -12.43 4.72
N VAL A 175 -10.05 -13.30 4.66
CA VAL A 175 -11.11 -13.37 5.66
C VAL A 175 -10.56 -13.76 7.04
N LYS A 176 -9.65 -14.75 7.10
CA LYS A 176 -8.99 -15.15 8.36
C LYS A 176 -8.15 -14.03 8.97
N LEU A 177 -7.57 -13.19 8.12
CA LEU A 177 -6.80 -12.00 8.52
C LEU A 177 -7.69 -10.79 8.87
N GLY A 178 -9.02 -10.89 8.76
CA GLY A 178 -9.93 -9.79 9.02
C GLY A 178 -9.94 -8.70 7.94
N ARG A 179 -9.23 -8.90 6.82
CA ARG A 179 -9.15 -7.96 5.69
C ARG A 179 -10.36 -8.03 4.77
N MET A 180 -11.07 -9.16 4.77
CA MET A 180 -12.32 -9.36 4.02
C MET A 180 -13.41 -9.97 4.91
N ASN A 181 -14.66 -9.82 4.50
CA ASN A 181 -15.82 -10.47 5.11
C ASN A 181 -16.63 -11.22 4.04
N GLY A 182 -17.40 -12.22 4.47
CA GLY A 182 -18.30 -13.00 3.63
C GLY A 182 -18.16 -14.51 3.88
N PRO A 183 -18.80 -15.34 3.05
CA PRO A 183 -19.59 -14.95 1.89
C PRO A 183 -20.94 -14.37 2.31
N PHE A 184 -21.45 -13.40 1.55
CA PHE A 184 -22.74 -12.75 1.81
C PHE A 184 -23.86 -13.29 0.92
N LYS A 185 -25.10 -13.20 1.42
CA LYS A 185 -26.31 -13.36 0.60
C LYS A 185 -26.29 -12.34 -0.55
N ALA A 186 -26.82 -12.77 -1.70
CA ALA A 186 -26.95 -11.92 -2.86
C ALA A 186 -27.89 -10.73 -2.59
N PRO A 187 -27.60 -9.53 -3.12
CA PRO A 187 -28.56 -8.43 -3.09
C PRO A 187 -29.78 -8.76 -3.96
N THR A 188 -30.91 -8.11 -3.66
CA THR A 188 -32.22 -8.42 -4.26
C THR A 188 -32.28 -8.24 -5.78
N TRP A 189 -31.38 -7.45 -6.36
CA TRP A 189 -31.32 -7.19 -7.80
C TRP A 189 -30.50 -8.23 -8.59
N TRP A 190 -29.87 -9.20 -7.93
CA TRP A 190 -29.18 -10.29 -8.62
C TRP A 190 -30.18 -11.24 -9.30
N PRO A 191 -29.84 -11.77 -10.50
CA PRO A 191 -30.69 -12.74 -11.18
C PRO A 191 -30.65 -14.15 -10.57
N ARG A 192 -29.73 -14.43 -9.64
CA ARG A 192 -29.54 -15.73 -8.98
C ARG A 192 -28.99 -15.56 -7.56
N PRO A 193 -29.22 -16.51 -6.64
CA PRO A 193 -28.67 -16.42 -5.29
C PRO A 193 -27.14 -16.59 -5.28
N ALA A 194 -26.51 -16.04 -4.24
CA ALA A 194 -25.12 -16.35 -3.89
C ALA A 194 -25.05 -17.74 -3.25
N VAL A 195 -23.86 -18.35 -3.28
CA VAL A 195 -23.60 -19.65 -2.65
C VAL A 195 -22.54 -19.52 -1.56
N ALA A 196 -22.69 -20.32 -0.51
CA ALA A 196 -21.64 -20.52 0.47
C ALA A 196 -20.52 -21.39 -0.13
N THR A 197 -19.35 -21.40 0.51
CA THR A 197 -18.28 -22.33 0.13
C THR A 197 -18.44 -23.64 0.89
N THR A 198 -17.59 -24.63 0.60
CA THR A 198 -17.53 -25.88 1.39
C THR A 198 -16.55 -25.81 2.56
N GLN A 199 -15.86 -24.69 2.77
CA GLN A 199 -14.82 -24.57 3.79
C GLN A 199 -15.36 -24.00 5.12
N PRO A 200 -14.90 -24.53 6.28
CA PRO A 200 -15.31 -24.04 7.59
C PRO A 200 -15.12 -22.53 7.76
N GLY A 201 -16.15 -21.88 8.29
CA GLY A 201 -16.16 -20.42 8.51
C GLY A 201 -16.64 -19.61 7.30
N THR A 202 -16.86 -20.28 6.17
CA THR A 202 -17.44 -19.70 4.94
C THR A 202 -18.52 -20.60 4.33
N ASP A 203 -18.94 -21.62 5.08
CA ASP A 203 -19.97 -22.60 4.76
C ASP A 203 -21.40 -22.10 5.02
N VAL A 204 -21.53 -20.89 5.57
CA VAL A 204 -22.80 -20.22 5.81
C VAL A 204 -22.77 -18.82 5.18
N LEU A 205 -23.86 -18.47 4.49
CA LEU A 205 -24.05 -17.12 3.96
C LEU A 205 -24.42 -16.15 5.09
N LEU A 206 -23.65 -15.07 5.19
CA LEU A 206 -23.95 -13.94 6.07
C LEU A 206 -25.03 -13.06 5.45
N ASP A 207 -25.83 -12.40 6.29
CA ASP A 207 -26.74 -11.35 5.82
C ASP A 207 -25.95 -10.20 5.22
N LEU A 208 -26.47 -9.66 4.12
CA LEU A 208 -25.85 -8.54 3.45
C LEU A 208 -25.98 -7.29 4.34
N PRO A 209 -24.87 -6.68 4.81
CA PRO A 209 -24.94 -5.52 5.72
C PRO A 209 -25.51 -4.26 5.07
N HIS A 210 -25.57 -4.25 3.73
CA HIS A 210 -25.88 -3.07 2.94
C HIS A 210 -26.72 -3.46 1.72
N ASP A 211 -27.89 -2.83 1.54
CA ASP A 211 -28.84 -3.20 0.48
C ASP A 211 -28.31 -2.95 -0.96
N ASP A 212 -27.27 -2.12 -1.10
CA ASP A 212 -26.79 -1.66 -2.40
C ASP A 212 -25.25 -1.63 -2.49
N PRO A 213 -24.61 -2.82 -2.55
CA PRO A 213 -23.17 -2.93 -2.66
C PRO A 213 -22.68 -2.55 -4.07
N PHE A 214 -21.54 -1.85 -4.15
CA PHE A 214 -20.80 -1.68 -5.39
C PHE A 214 -19.77 -2.80 -5.53
N ILE A 215 -19.84 -3.51 -6.65
CA ILE A 215 -19.16 -4.80 -6.81
C ILE A 215 -18.15 -4.73 -7.95
N ALA A 216 -16.94 -5.21 -7.70
CA ALA A 216 -15.94 -5.52 -8.72
C ALA A 216 -15.91 -7.03 -9.01
N MET A 217 -15.58 -7.40 -10.25
CA MET A 217 -15.43 -8.82 -10.63
C MET A 217 -14.00 -9.27 -10.35
N ALA A 218 -13.81 -10.37 -9.62
CA ALA A 218 -12.51 -11.03 -9.48
C ALA A 218 -12.11 -11.72 -10.79
N PHE A 219 -10.82 -11.69 -11.12
CA PHE A 219 -10.25 -12.37 -12.28
C PHE A 219 -8.79 -12.75 -12.02
N SER A 220 -8.30 -13.78 -12.70
CA SER A 220 -6.90 -14.17 -12.57
C SER A 220 -5.99 -13.37 -13.52
N ILE A 221 -4.80 -13.07 -13.03
CA ILE A 221 -3.73 -12.46 -13.79
C ILE A 221 -2.57 -13.45 -13.82
N GLU A 222 -2.27 -13.96 -15.01
CA GLU A 222 -1.11 -14.81 -15.24
C GLU A 222 0.10 -13.94 -15.63
N GLN A 223 1.20 -14.07 -14.88
CA GLN A 223 2.45 -13.38 -15.15
C GLN A 223 3.59 -14.39 -15.17
N THR A 224 4.48 -14.31 -16.17
CA THR A 224 5.74 -15.06 -16.13
C THR A 224 6.71 -14.34 -15.19
N GLY A 225 7.11 -15.02 -14.11
CA GLY A 225 8.09 -14.52 -13.17
C GLY A 225 9.48 -14.39 -13.79
N SER A 226 10.37 -13.66 -13.11
CA SER A 226 11.78 -13.52 -13.49
C SER A 226 12.54 -14.86 -13.47
N ASP A 227 12.03 -15.83 -12.72
CA ASP A 227 12.47 -17.22 -12.66
C ASP A 227 11.92 -18.10 -13.79
N GLY A 228 11.13 -17.53 -14.72
CA GLY A 228 10.49 -18.23 -15.82
C GLY A 228 9.22 -19.00 -15.43
N ASN A 229 8.84 -19.02 -14.15
CA ASN A 229 7.67 -19.74 -13.66
C ASN A 229 6.40 -18.87 -13.76
N THR A 230 5.26 -19.48 -14.05
CA THR A 230 3.97 -18.79 -14.03
C THR A 230 3.57 -18.44 -12.60
N LYS A 231 3.34 -17.15 -12.36
CA LYS A 231 2.78 -16.59 -11.12
C LYS A 231 1.34 -16.17 -11.39
N ILE A 232 0.40 -16.74 -10.64
CA ILE A 232 -1.02 -16.37 -10.68
C ILE A 232 -1.28 -15.34 -9.58
N ARG A 233 -2.01 -14.27 -9.90
CA ARG A 233 -2.47 -13.28 -8.94
C ARG A 233 -3.97 -13.03 -9.11
N ARG A 234 -4.67 -12.71 -8.03
CA ARG A 234 -6.05 -12.22 -8.10
C ARG A 234 -6.07 -10.73 -8.38
N GLY A 235 -6.77 -10.35 -9.45
CA GLY A 235 -7.15 -8.98 -9.76
C GLY A 235 -8.64 -8.76 -9.53
N GLU A 236 -9.03 -7.50 -9.41
CA GLU A 236 -10.42 -7.08 -9.31
C GLU A 236 -10.66 -5.95 -10.32
N ASP A 237 -11.72 -6.05 -11.11
CA ASP A 237 -11.89 -5.19 -12.29
C ASP A 237 -12.50 -3.83 -11.93
N TRP A 238 -11.74 -3.02 -11.17
CA TRP A 238 -12.11 -1.67 -10.74
C TRP A 238 -12.32 -0.69 -11.89
N ARG A 239 -11.76 -1.00 -13.07
CA ARG A 239 -11.89 -0.19 -14.28
C ARG A 239 -13.25 -0.42 -14.94
N ARG A 240 -13.57 -1.67 -15.32
CA ARG A 240 -14.82 -1.96 -16.05
C ARG A 240 -16.05 -1.98 -15.14
N SER A 241 -15.86 -2.24 -13.85
CA SER A 241 -16.91 -2.04 -12.85
C SER A 241 -17.24 -0.57 -12.59
N GLY A 242 -16.41 0.37 -13.06
CA GLY A 242 -16.66 1.81 -13.04
C GLY A 242 -16.10 2.58 -11.85
N HIS A 243 -15.58 1.91 -10.81
CA HIS A 243 -15.12 2.55 -9.57
C HIS A 243 -14.05 3.60 -9.84
N ASN A 244 -13.02 3.25 -10.61
CA ASN A 244 -11.90 4.15 -10.94
C ASN A 244 -12.35 5.42 -11.69
N ALA A 245 -13.49 5.37 -12.39
CA ALA A 245 -14.04 6.51 -13.12
C ALA A 245 -14.75 7.52 -12.21
N THR A 246 -14.99 7.19 -10.94
CA THR A 246 -15.63 8.09 -9.96
C THR A 246 -14.62 8.94 -9.18
N CYS A 247 -13.33 8.63 -9.29
CA CYS A 247 -12.27 9.33 -8.58
C CYS A 247 -12.05 10.75 -9.13
N ILE A 248 -11.79 11.69 -8.23
CA ILE A 248 -11.36 13.06 -8.52
C ILE A 248 -9.98 13.25 -7.90
N MET A 249 -8.98 13.49 -8.75
CA MET A 249 -7.57 13.64 -8.38
C MET A 249 -7.02 14.89 -9.07
N HIS A 250 -6.37 15.76 -8.31
CA HIS A 250 -5.77 17.01 -8.82
C HIS A 250 -4.25 16.90 -9.00
N ASP A 251 -3.64 15.86 -8.45
CA ASP A 251 -2.20 15.62 -8.43
C ASP A 251 -1.86 14.20 -8.89
N GLN A 252 -0.57 13.86 -8.88
CA GLN A 252 -0.07 12.54 -9.18
C GLN A 252 0.88 12.06 -8.07
N PRO A 253 0.82 10.77 -7.69
CA PRO A 253 1.77 10.17 -6.76
C PRO A 253 3.20 10.46 -7.18
N TYR A 254 4.02 10.84 -6.21
CA TYR A 254 5.44 11.01 -6.41
C TYR A 254 6.15 9.67 -6.20
N HIS A 255 7.12 9.36 -7.06
CA HIS A 255 7.91 8.14 -6.97
C HIS A 255 9.38 8.44 -7.22
N HIS A 256 10.24 7.79 -6.44
CA HIS A 256 11.67 7.80 -6.68
C HIS A 256 12.00 6.80 -7.79
N THR A 257 12.38 7.31 -8.96
CA THR A 257 12.92 6.53 -10.09
C THR A 257 14.38 6.11 -9.86
N PRO A 258 14.94 5.17 -10.65
CA PRO A 258 16.36 4.81 -10.59
C PRO A 258 17.32 6.00 -10.67
N ASP A 259 16.95 7.09 -11.35
CA ASP A 259 17.75 8.31 -11.40
C ASP A 259 18.00 8.93 -10.02
N HIS A 260 17.06 8.78 -9.07
CA HIS A 260 17.21 9.27 -7.71
C HIS A 260 18.21 8.40 -6.92
N PHE A 261 18.25 7.10 -7.16
CA PHE A 261 19.28 6.22 -6.59
C PHE A 261 20.67 6.64 -7.09
N VAL A 262 20.80 6.90 -8.39
CA VAL A 262 22.07 7.40 -8.97
C VAL A 262 22.46 8.74 -8.35
N SER A 263 21.52 9.68 -8.24
CA SER A 263 21.77 11.02 -7.67
C SER A 263 22.18 10.93 -6.20
N LEU A 264 21.55 10.04 -5.42
CA LEU A 264 21.91 9.77 -4.04
C LEU A 264 23.32 9.15 -3.94
N GLY A 265 23.64 8.17 -4.77
CA GLY A 265 24.98 7.58 -4.83
C GLY A 265 26.07 8.59 -5.17
N LEU A 266 25.80 9.52 -6.10
CA LEU A 266 26.73 10.61 -6.43
C LEU A 266 26.96 11.52 -5.21
N ALA A 267 25.92 11.84 -4.44
CA ALA A 267 26.07 12.65 -3.22
C ALA A 267 26.92 11.95 -2.14
N PHE A 268 26.85 10.62 -2.01
CA PHE A 268 27.77 9.88 -1.14
C PHE A 268 29.21 9.92 -1.65
N LEU A 269 29.43 9.73 -2.95
CA LEU A 269 30.76 9.77 -3.56
C LEU A 269 31.38 11.17 -3.48
N GLU A 270 30.60 12.24 -3.51
CA GLU A 270 31.11 13.61 -3.30
C GLU A 270 31.74 13.78 -1.91
N ASN A 271 31.14 13.16 -0.89
CA ASN A 271 31.63 13.21 0.49
C ASN A 271 32.74 12.19 0.75
N ASN A 272 32.72 11.03 0.10
CA ASN A 272 33.73 9.98 0.28
C ASN A 272 33.87 9.05 -0.95
N ARG A 273 34.75 9.44 -1.88
CA ARG A 273 35.04 8.64 -3.11
C ARG A 273 35.66 7.27 -2.86
N SER A 274 36.20 7.02 -1.67
CA SER A 274 37.00 5.82 -1.39
C SER A 274 36.18 4.64 -0.88
N THR A 275 34.93 4.90 -0.47
CA THR A 275 34.05 3.87 0.09
C THR A 275 33.13 3.32 -0.99
N PRO A 276 33.05 1.99 -1.17
CA PRO A 276 32.09 1.39 -2.09
C PRO A 276 30.65 1.73 -1.70
N LEU A 277 29.79 1.94 -2.69
CA LEU A 277 28.36 2.07 -2.48
C LEU A 277 27.69 0.71 -2.39
N ARG A 278 26.67 0.60 -1.54
CA ARG A 278 25.74 -0.54 -1.48
C ARG A 278 24.31 -0.06 -1.66
N VAL A 279 23.50 -0.92 -2.25
CA VAL A 279 22.06 -0.75 -2.39
C VAL A 279 21.38 -1.71 -1.44
N TRP A 280 20.39 -1.22 -0.70
CA TRP A 280 19.46 -2.08 0.04
C TRP A 280 18.04 -1.80 -0.43
N GLY A 281 17.19 -2.82 -0.30
CA GLY A 281 15.77 -2.76 -0.65
C GLY A 281 14.95 -3.44 0.44
N HIS A 282 13.76 -2.90 0.69
CA HIS A 282 12.80 -3.42 1.65
C HIS A 282 11.42 -3.47 0.99
N ASP A 283 10.91 -4.68 0.80
CA ASP A 283 9.56 -4.92 0.31
C ASP A 283 8.56 -4.79 1.46
N HIS A 284 7.51 -4.01 1.25
CA HIS A 284 6.52 -3.76 2.28
C HIS A 284 5.32 -4.71 2.15
N ASP A 285 5.43 -5.86 2.81
CA ASP A 285 4.45 -6.96 2.72
C ASP A 285 3.01 -6.50 2.97
N GLY A 286 2.11 -6.85 2.04
CA GLY A 286 0.70 -6.49 2.09
C GLY A 286 0.38 -5.03 1.75
N ALA A 287 1.35 -4.12 1.70
CA ALA A 287 1.23 -2.73 1.22
C ALA A 287 -0.12 -2.06 1.54
N TYR A 288 -0.90 -1.72 0.50
CA TYR A 288 -2.23 -1.11 0.59
C TYR A 288 -3.20 -1.90 1.49
N ARG A 289 -3.07 -3.24 1.58
CA ARG A 289 -3.93 -4.08 2.44
C ARG A 289 -3.71 -3.87 3.93
N GLN A 290 -2.72 -3.09 4.34
CA GLN A 290 -2.55 -2.66 5.72
C GLN A 290 -3.40 -1.43 6.08
N LEU A 291 -3.92 -0.72 5.08
CA LEU A 291 -4.67 0.50 5.28
C LEU A 291 -6.17 0.23 5.18
N PRO A 292 -6.99 0.71 6.14
CA PRO A 292 -8.43 0.53 6.12
C PRO A 292 -9.07 1.31 4.98
N LEU A 293 -10.14 0.77 4.40
CA LEU A 293 -11.00 1.55 3.50
C LEU A 293 -12.07 2.29 4.31
N HIS A 294 -12.59 3.39 3.79
CA HIS A 294 -13.57 4.23 4.48
C HIS A 294 -14.99 3.64 4.54
N ASP A 295 -15.44 3.04 3.44
CA ASP A 295 -16.81 2.56 3.29
C ASP A 295 -16.86 1.18 2.61
N PRO A 296 -17.05 0.07 3.36
CA PRO A 296 -17.10 -1.29 2.82
C PRO A 296 -18.18 -1.51 1.75
N ARG A 297 -19.20 -0.64 1.67
CA ARG A 297 -20.21 -0.64 0.60
C ARG A 297 -19.60 -0.47 -0.78
N GLN A 298 -18.46 0.19 -0.87
CA GLN A 298 -17.79 0.54 -2.11
C GLN A 298 -16.80 -0.52 -2.58
N ALA A 299 -16.69 -1.63 -1.85
CA ALA A 299 -15.58 -2.58 -2.01
C ALA A 299 -16.03 -4.04 -1.97
N TYR A 300 -17.15 -4.35 -2.62
CA TYR A 300 -17.57 -5.74 -2.77
C TYR A 300 -16.86 -6.40 -3.94
N VAL A 301 -16.63 -7.72 -3.83
CA VAL A 301 -16.08 -8.53 -4.90
C VAL A 301 -16.96 -9.75 -5.18
N LEU A 302 -17.25 -9.94 -6.47
CA LEU A 302 -17.89 -11.13 -7.01
C LEU A 302 -16.82 -12.10 -7.50
N LEU A 303 -16.87 -13.34 -7.03
CA LEU A 303 -16.12 -14.45 -7.59
C LEU A 303 -17.09 -15.54 -8.05
N LEU A 304 -17.03 -15.89 -9.34
CA LEU A 304 -17.79 -17.00 -9.91
C LEU A 304 -17.05 -18.32 -9.67
N THR A 305 -17.71 -19.29 -9.07
CA THR A 305 -17.21 -20.66 -8.87
C THR A 305 -18.11 -21.65 -9.62
N PRO A 306 -17.69 -22.93 -9.77
CA PRO A 306 -18.54 -23.97 -10.34
C PRO A 306 -19.87 -24.17 -9.59
N ASP A 307 -19.89 -23.92 -8.27
CA ASP A 307 -21.07 -24.08 -7.43
C ASP A 307 -22.02 -22.88 -7.51
N GLY A 308 -21.51 -21.71 -7.92
CA GLY A 308 -22.29 -20.49 -8.08
C GLY A 308 -21.50 -19.20 -7.79
N PRO A 309 -22.17 -18.04 -7.83
CA PRO A 309 -21.53 -16.78 -7.48
C PRO A 309 -21.32 -16.66 -5.97
N THR A 310 -20.15 -16.20 -5.56
CA THR A 310 -19.83 -15.86 -4.17
C THR A 310 -19.62 -14.34 -4.05
N LEU A 311 -20.05 -13.75 -2.94
CA LEU A 311 -20.00 -12.31 -2.70
C LEU A 311 -19.23 -12.00 -1.42
N TRP A 312 -18.24 -11.12 -1.52
CA TRP A 312 -17.36 -10.77 -0.41
C TRP A 312 -17.19 -9.25 -0.33
N SER A 313 -16.71 -8.73 0.79
CA SER A 313 -16.46 -7.30 0.98
C SER A 313 -15.10 -7.08 1.64
N HIS A 314 -14.33 -6.11 1.14
CA HIS A 314 -13.07 -5.71 1.74
C HIS A 314 -13.28 -4.82 2.97
N ASN A 315 -12.33 -4.85 3.89
CA ASN A 315 -12.16 -3.89 4.99
C ASN A 315 -10.92 -2.99 4.79
N VAL A 316 -10.07 -3.31 3.80
CA VAL A 316 -8.79 -2.65 3.53
C VAL A 316 -8.66 -2.18 2.09
N LEU A 317 -7.71 -1.28 1.81
CA LEU A 317 -7.38 -0.88 0.45
C LEU A 317 -6.84 -2.05 -0.36
N LEU A 318 -7.00 -1.95 -1.67
CA LEU A 318 -7.12 -3.10 -2.54
C LEU A 318 -6.40 -2.88 -3.87
N PHE A 319 -5.87 -3.97 -4.41
CA PHE A 319 -5.05 -3.95 -5.62
C PHE A 319 -5.88 -3.55 -6.85
N GLY A 320 -5.30 -2.72 -7.72
CA GLY A 320 -5.92 -2.30 -8.98
C GLY A 320 -6.88 -1.10 -8.88
N SER A 321 -7.26 -0.68 -7.68
CA SER A 321 -7.95 0.61 -7.47
C SER A 321 -6.96 1.77 -7.60
N ALA A 322 -7.36 2.80 -8.35
CA ALA A 322 -6.57 4.02 -8.45
C ALA A 322 -6.47 4.73 -7.10
N ALA A 323 -7.54 4.69 -6.28
CA ALA A 323 -7.55 5.33 -4.97
C ALA A 323 -6.60 4.68 -3.97
N SER A 324 -6.38 3.36 -4.06
CA SER A 324 -5.40 2.66 -3.23
C SER A 324 -3.98 3.17 -3.49
N VAL A 325 -3.64 3.45 -4.76
CA VAL A 325 -2.31 3.97 -5.13
C VAL A 325 -2.08 5.35 -4.52
N TRP A 326 -3.05 6.26 -4.64
CA TRP A 326 -2.95 7.61 -4.04
C TRP A 326 -2.86 7.55 -2.52
N SER A 327 -3.72 6.76 -1.90
CA SER A 327 -3.78 6.65 -0.44
C SER A 327 -2.50 6.06 0.13
N TYR A 328 -2.01 4.96 -0.47
CA TYR A 328 -0.81 4.30 0.02
C TYR A 328 0.47 5.09 -0.27
N ASN A 329 0.60 5.78 -1.40
CA ASN A 329 1.79 6.61 -1.64
C ASN A 329 1.93 7.75 -0.63
N ARG A 330 0.82 8.34 -0.16
CA ARG A 330 0.87 9.34 0.94
C ARG A 330 1.39 8.72 2.24
N PHE A 331 1.03 7.47 2.51
CA PHE A 331 1.56 6.73 3.63
C PHE A 331 3.06 6.41 3.44
N GLY A 332 3.47 6.02 2.23
CA GLY A 332 4.88 5.79 1.88
C GLY A 332 5.74 7.05 2.00
N ASP A 333 5.24 8.22 1.57
CA ASP A 333 5.90 9.51 1.76
C ASP A 333 6.17 9.80 3.24
N VAL A 334 5.19 9.49 4.10
CA VAL A 334 5.31 9.62 5.55
C VAL A 334 6.36 8.67 6.13
N LEU A 335 6.37 7.41 5.70
CA LEU A 335 7.37 6.44 6.15
C LEU A 335 8.77 6.93 5.78
N VAL A 336 8.98 7.34 4.54
CA VAL A 336 10.28 7.85 4.09
C VAL A 336 10.68 9.15 4.79
N ALA A 337 9.74 10.08 5.02
CA ALA A 337 10.02 11.29 5.78
C ALA A 337 10.45 10.98 7.22
N CYS A 338 9.77 10.07 7.91
CA CYS A 338 10.16 9.60 9.24
C CYS A 338 11.52 8.90 9.22
N SER A 339 11.79 8.04 8.24
CA SER A 339 13.11 7.39 8.09
C SER A 339 14.25 8.40 8.02
N ARG A 340 14.09 9.41 7.17
CA ARG A 340 15.09 10.45 6.90
C ARG A 340 15.30 11.37 8.09
N THR A 341 14.29 11.56 8.94
CA THR A 341 14.32 12.53 10.03
C THR A 341 14.60 11.92 11.40
N LEU A 342 14.06 10.74 11.67
CA LEU A 342 14.18 10.08 12.98
C LEU A 342 15.46 9.24 13.05
N VAL A 343 15.66 8.35 12.08
CA VAL A 343 16.78 7.39 12.08
C VAL A 343 17.87 7.71 11.06
N LEU A 344 17.77 8.88 10.39
CA LEU A 344 18.75 9.39 9.42
C LEU A 344 19.10 8.37 8.33
N SER A 345 18.13 7.54 7.94
CA SER A 345 18.25 6.59 6.84
C SER A 345 17.68 7.23 5.58
N PRO A 346 18.49 7.43 4.52
CA PRO A 346 18.14 8.19 3.31
C PRO A 346 17.28 7.36 2.35
N ALA A 347 16.18 6.81 2.89
CA ALA A 347 15.27 5.96 2.17
C ALA A 347 14.64 6.68 0.97
N LEU A 348 14.40 5.93 -0.09
CA LEU A 348 13.64 6.26 -1.28
C LEU A 348 12.46 5.27 -1.35
N HIS A 349 11.40 5.64 -2.05
CA HIS A 349 10.28 4.73 -2.30
C HIS A 349 9.70 4.86 -3.70
N TYR A 350 9.25 3.72 -4.23
CA TYR A 350 8.42 3.60 -5.41
C TYR A 350 7.20 2.77 -5.02
N VAL A 351 6.09 3.42 -4.68
CA VAL A 351 4.88 2.76 -4.16
C VAL A 351 5.20 1.97 -2.89
N ASP A 352 5.27 0.64 -2.95
CA ASP A 352 5.53 -0.29 -1.85
C ASP A 352 6.97 -0.81 -1.78
N ASP A 353 7.78 -0.49 -2.78
CA ASP A 353 9.21 -0.76 -2.78
C ASP A 353 9.98 0.38 -2.10
N TYR A 354 10.69 0.07 -1.01
CA TYR A 354 11.58 1.01 -0.32
C TYR A 354 13.03 0.61 -0.57
N GLY A 355 13.93 1.57 -0.55
CA GLY A 355 15.35 1.27 -0.72
C GLY A 355 16.24 2.49 -0.56
N SER A 356 17.54 2.29 -0.69
CA SER A 356 18.51 3.38 -0.67
C SER A 356 19.78 2.97 -1.41
N MET A 357 20.63 3.95 -1.68
CA MET A 357 22.01 3.78 -2.11
C MET A 357 22.91 4.60 -1.20
N GLU A 358 23.86 3.96 -0.52
CA GLU A 358 24.73 4.63 0.44
C GLU A 358 26.07 3.93 0.59
N ASP A 359 26.99 4.53 1.36
CA ASP A 359 28.28 3.93 1.69
C ASP A 359 28.12 2.54 2.34
N GLU A 360 28.99 1.61 1.98
CA GLU A 360 29.02 0.23 2.50
C GLU A 360 29.01 0.16 4.03
N VAL A 361 29.64 1.14 4.69
CA VAL A 361 29.78 1.20 6.14
C VAL A 361 28.44 1.47 6.85
N SER A 362 27.50 2.15 6.19
CA SER A 362 26.21 2.51 6.79
C SER A 362 25.01 1.78 6.20
N ALA A 363 25.14 1.18 5.01
CA ALA A 363 24.03 0.53 4.32
C ALA A 363 23.27 -0.48 5.19
N GLU A 364 24.00 -1.33 5.92
CA GLU A 364 23.38 -2.34 6.79
C GLU A 364 22.62 -1.72 7.97
N SER A 365 23.20 -0.71 8.63
CA SER A 365 22.54 -0.09 9.77
C SER A 365 21.33 0.75 9.34
N SER A 366 21.42 1.43 8.20
CA SER A 366 20.28 2.17 7.61
C SER A 366 19.13 1.26 7.19
N PHE A 367 19.42 0.08 6.62
CA PHE A 367 18.42 -0.93 6.31
C PHE A 367 17.72 -1.42 7.59
N ARG A 368 18.50 -1.85 8.60
CA ARG A 368 17.95 -2.33 9.87
C ARG A 368 17.16 -1.26 10.58
N ALA A 369 17.67 -0.03 10.62
CA ALA A 369 16.97 1.07 11.26
C ALA A 369 15.63 1.35 10.57
N PHE A 370 15.59 1.29 9.23
CA PHE A 370 14.35 1.40 8.47
C PHE A 370 13.35 0.29 8.81
N GLU A 371 13.82 -0.96 8.77
CA GLU A 371 13.01 -2.14 9.11
C GLU A 371 12.47 -2.06 10.54
N ASP A 372 13.31 -1.72 11.51
CA ASP A 372 12.98 -1.71 12.92
C ASP A 372 11.99 -0.60 13.29
N TYR A 373 12.19 0.64 12.81
CA TYR A 373 11.22 1.71 13.11
C TYR A 373 9.87 1.41 12.47
N ASN A 374 9.86 0.90 11.23
CA ASN A 374 8.63 0.53 10.54
C ASN A 374 7.93 -0.63 11.27
N GLY A 375 8.71 -1.60 11.76
CA GLY A 375 8.26 -2.70 12.60
C GLY A 375 7.59 -2.22 13.89
N CYS A 376 8.14 -1.20 14.55
CA CYS A 376 7.53 -0.58 15.74
C CYS A 376 6.14 0.01 15.46
N LEU A 377 5.90 0.51 14.23
CA LEU A 377 4.61 1.09 13.84
C LEU A 377 3.56 0.03 13.48
N GLN A 378 3.99 -1.14 13.00
CA GLN A 378 3.09 -2.17 12.46
C GLN A 378 2.78 -3.30 13.45
N ARG A 379 3.72 -3.64 14.33
CA ARG A 379 3.61 -4.78 15.25
C ARG A 379 4.04 -4.34 16.64
N SER A 380 3.09 -4.25 17.58
CA SER A 380 3.46 -4.33 19.00
C SER A 380 3.73 -5.80 19.37
N HIS A 381 4.87 -6.33 18.91
CA HIS A 381 5.58 -7.38 19.66
C HIS A 381 7.07 -7.04 19.64
N ILE A 382 7.44 -6.22 20.62
CA ILE A 382 8.78 -6.25 21.19
C ILE A 382 9.02 -7.69 21.67
N PHE A 383 10.23 -8.20 21.43
CA PHE A 383 10.76 -9.56 21.66
C PHE A 383 10.59 -10.57 20.51
N ARG A 384 11.54 -10.53 19.56
CA ARG A 384 12.13 -11.77 19.01
C ARG A 384 13.31 -12.13 19.90
N HIS A 385 13.30 -13.33 20.47
CA HIS A 385 14.45 -13.94 21.13
C HIS A 385 15.50 -14.39 20.11
#